data_AF-A0A2M7IHL1-F1
#
_entry.id   AF-A0A2M7IHL1-F1
#
_cell.length_a   1.000
_cell.length_b   1.000
_cell.length_c   1.000
_cell.angle_alpha   90.00
_cell.angle_beta   90.00
_cell.angle_gamma   90.00
#
_symmetry.space_group_name_H-M   'P 1'
#
loop_
_entity.id
_entity.type
_entity.pdbx_description
1 polymer ?
#
loop_
_entity_poly.entity_id
_entity_poly.type
_entity_poly.pdbx_seq_one_letter_code
_entity_poly.pdbx_strand_id
1 'polypeptide(L)'
;MPKFTHLHVHSHYSLLDGLPKIDELIDFALAQGMDSLAVTDHGSMYGAVEFYKKAKAKGLKPVIGSEMYLAPEGMLNKRPKIDDKRHHLVVLIKNKEGYENLVKLTTKAWLEGFYYKPRIDKELLKKHSAGLIGLSACLSGEIPVAIYNGDLAKAAKLAFEYQEIFGPGNFYLELEHHPGLKDQEPTNQAMIKIAKKLKIPLVATNDVHYLRPEDAEAQDILMAVNTNAKLENEERLSMRADDFSLQSSKQMAEWFAQTPDAIENTQKIVEKCNFEFELGKIQLPEFKMPGKKSADEYLKELAYQGISRRYKTTTKQILDRLEFELNVIKQTGFASYFLIVQDFVNWAKQNNIVVGPGRGSAAGSIVSYLLNITDIDPIKYELLFERFLNPERISMPDIDLDFADTRRDEVISYVRKKYGDDHVAQIITFGT
;
A
#
# COMPACT_ATOMS: atom_id res chain seq x y z
N MET A 1 -0.01 31.36 -14.66
CA MET A 1 0.65 30.96 -13.40
C MET A 1 1.52 29.75 -13.69
N PRO A 2 2.72 29.65 -13.08
CA PRO A 2 3.52 28.44 -13.21
C PRO A 2 2.73 27.25 -12.65
N LYS A 3 2.76 26.14 -13.38
CA LYS A 3 2.09 24.90 -12.99
C LYS A 3 2.99 24.15 -12.00
N PHE A 4 2.49 23.85 -10.82
CA PHE A 4 3.25 23.20 -9.74
C PHE A 4 2.45 22.05 -9.15
N THR A 5 3.16 21.01 -8.70
CA THR A 5 2.59 19.82 -8.08
C THR A 5 3.41 19.50 -6.85
N HIS A 6 2.75 19.32 -5.69
CA HIS A 6 3.43 18.80 -4.51
C HIS A 6 3.78 17.33 -4.73
N LEU A 7 5.07 17.01 -4.58
CA LEU A 7 5.63 15.67 -4.77
C LEU A 7 6.03 14.98 -3.45
N HIS A 8 6.01 15.72 -2.33
CA HIS A 8 6.34 15.26 -0.99
C HIS A 8 5.20 15.67 -0.06
N VAL A 9 4.29 14.74 0.21
CA VAL A 9 3.02 14.99 0.92
C VAL A 9 2.66 13.77 1.76
N HIS A 10 2.36 14.02 3.02
CA HIS A 10 1.93 13.04 4.00
C HIS A 10 0.43 13.16 4.23
N SER A 11 -0.25 12.03 4.12
CA SER A 11 -1.65 11.88 4.49
C SER A 11 -1.78 11.32 5.90
N HIS A 12 -3.00 11.16 6.39
CA HIS A 12 -3.28 10.42 7.62
C HIS A 12 -2.74 8.98 7.67
N TYR A 13 -2.26 8.41 6.55
CA TYR A 13 -1.57 7.13 6.52
C TYR A 13 -0.09 7.20 6.90
N SER A 14 0.52 8.39 6.95
CA SER A 14 1.64 8.67 7.85
C SER A 14 1.11 8.67 9.29
N LEU A 15 0.96 7.47 9.85
CA LEU A 15 0.23 7.26 11.11
C LEU A 15 0.80 8.12 12.24
N LEU A 16 -0.11 8.88 12.88
CA LEU A 16 0.17 9.79 13.99
C LEU A 16 1.18 10.89 13.65
N ASP A 17 1.18 11.35 12.41
CA ASP A 17 2.15 12.34 11.92
C ASP A 17 1.53 13.25 10.84
N GLY A 18 1.08 12.67 9.72
CA GLY A 18 0.30 13.38 8.70
C GLY A 18 -1.14 13.57 9.16
N LEU A 19 -1.66 14.78 9.03
CA LEU A 19 -3.01 15.13 9.49
C LEU A 19 -4.13 14.84 8.47
N PRO A 20 -3.99 15.16 7.16
CA PRO A 20 -5.15 15.29 6.30
C PRO A 20 -5.64 13.96 5.72
N LYS A 21 -6.97 13.84 5.61
CA LYS A 21 -7.58 12.69 4.92
C LYS A 21 -7.38 12.80 3.42
N ILE A 22 -7.41 11.65 2.75
CA ILE A 22 -7.21 11.57 1.30
C ILE A 22 -8.21 12.45 0.53
N ASP A 23 -9.49 12.45 0.92
CA ASP A 23 -10.49 13.31 0.25
C ASP A 23 -10.18 14.80 0.40
N GLU A 24 -9.77 15.21 1.60
CA GLU A 24 -9.48 16.60 1.93
C GLU A 24 -8.23 17.10 1.19
N LEU A 25 -7.18 16.26 1.10
CA LEU A 25 -5.98 16.52 0.29
C LEU A 25 -6.34 16.77 -1.18
N ILE A 26 -7.16 15.90 -1.77
CA ILE A 26 -7.56 16.01 -3.18
C ILE A 26 -8.38 17.27 -3.41
N ASP A 27 -9.39 17.52 -2.56
CA ASP A 27 -10.26 18.70 -2.69
C ASP A 27 -9.49 20.00 -2.52
N PHE A 28 -8.56 20.04 -1.57
CA PHE A 28 -7.73 21.22 -1.34
C PHE A 28 -6.77 21.48 -2.50
N ALA A 29 -6.10 20.45 -3.02
CA ALA A 29 -5.21 20.58 -4.18
C ALA A 29 -5.96 21.09 -5.43
N LEU A 30 -7.16 20.56 -5.70
CA LEU A 30 -8.02 21.03 -6.79
C LEU A 30 -8.46 22.49 -6.59
N ALA A 31 -8.82 22.87 -5.36
CA ALA A 31 -9.18 24.25 -5.03
C ALA A 31 -8.01 25.24 -5.22
N GLN A 32 -6.77 24.77 -5.08
CA GLN A 32 -5.55 25.54 -5.38
C GLN A 32 -5.19 25.55 -6.89
N GLY A 33 -5.99 24.90 -7.74
CA GLY A 33 -5.80 24.86 -9.18
C GLY A 33 -4.76 23.84 -9.66
N MET A 34 -4.38 22.87 -8.82
CA MET A 34 -3.49 21.78 -9.21
C MET A 34 -4.28 20.69 -9.95
N ASP A 35 -3.65 20.07 -10.94
CA ASP A 35 -4.22 18.94 -11.70
C ASP A 35 -3.57 17.60 -11.36
N SER A 36 -2.61 17.61 -10.45
CA SER A 36 -1.87 16.45 -9.98
C SER A 36 -1.39 16.65 -8.55
N LEU A 37 -1.18 15.56 -7.83
CA LEU A 37 -0.69 15.53 -6.44
C LEU A 37 0.04 14.20 -6.21
N ALA A 38 1.15 14.22 -5.47
CA ALA A 38 1.72 12.99 -4.93
C ALA A 38 1.25 12.72 -3.50
N VAL A 39 1.22 11.44 -3.12
CA VAL A 39 1.19 11.01 -1.71
C VAL A 39 2.41 10.12 -1.46
N THR A 40 3.18 10.46 -0.44
CA THR A 40 4.48 9.87 -0.09
C THR A 40 4.56 9.59 1.40
N ASP A 41 3.58 8.84 1.93
CA ASP A 41 3.52 8.52 3.35
C ASP A 41 4.80 7.81 3.85
N HIS A 42 5.06 7.97 5.16
CA HIS A 42 6.25 7.43 5.82
C HIS A 42 6.29 5.90 5.79
N GLY A 43 7.31 5.35 5.12
CA GLY A 43 7.67 3.93 5.13
C GLY A 43 6.57 2.96 4.72
N SER A 44 5.54 3.43 4.00
CA SER A 44 4.36 2.65 3.66
C SER A 44 3.67 3.16 2.39
N MET A 45 2.70 2.38 1.90
CA MET A 45 1.81 2.73 0.80
C MET A 45 0.35 2.43 1.16
N TYR A 46 -0.01 2.59 2.45
CA TYR A 46 -1.34 2.19 2.96
C TYR A 46 -2.48 2.89 2.21
N GLY A 47 -2.34 4.18 1.95
CA GLY A 47 -3.33 4.99 1.25
C GLY A 47 -3.29 4.91 -0.27
N ALA A 48 -2.35 4.19 -0.88
CA ALA A 48 -2.07 4.31 -2.32
C ALA A 48 -3.28 3.96 -3.21
N VAL A 49 -3.99 2.88 -2.91
CA VAL A 49 -5.17 2.44 -3.69
C VAL A 49 -6.36 3.38 -3.46
N GLU A 50 -6.58 3.83 -2.23
CA GLU A 50 -7.64 4.78 -1.90
C GLU A 50 -7.40 6.13 -2.61
N PHE A 51 -6.19 6.68 -2.47
CA PHE A 51 -5.76 7.91 -3.13
C PHE A 51 -5.94 7.82 -4.64
N TYR A 52 -5.44 6.76 -5.27
CA TYR A 52 -5.58 6.57 -6.71
C TYR A 52 -7.04 6.61 -7.16
N LYS A 53 -7.92 5.84 -6.49
CA LYS A 53 -9.34 5.77 -6.85
C LYS A 53 -10.03 7.12 -6.70
N LYS A 54 -9.82 7.79 -5.56
CA LYS A 54 -10.48 9.07 -5.24
C LYS A 54 -9.95 10.21 -6.12
N ALA A 55 -8.64 10.27 -6.35
CA ALA A 55 -8.03 11.30 -7.20
C ALA A 55 -8.53 11.18 -8.65
N LYS A 56 -8.47 9.97 -9.24
CA LYS A 56 -8.98 9.71 -10.60
C LYS A 56 -10.47 10.05 -10.72
N ALA A 57 -11.29 9.72 -9.73
CA ALA A 57 -12.72 10.04 -9.73
C ALA A 57 -13.01 11.55 -9.75
N LYS A 58 -12.11 12.36 -9.17
CA LYS A 58 -12.19 13.84 -9.15
C LYS A 58 -11.38 14.50 -10.27
N GLY A 59 -10.82 13.73 -11.20
CA GLY A 59 -10.03 14.26 -12.32
C GLY A 59 -8.64 14.77 -11.96
N LEU A 60 -8.14 14.48 -10.74
CA LEU A 60 -6.78 14.78 -10.31
C LEU A 60 -5.85 13.62 -10.72
N LYS A 61 -4.70 13.90 -11.34
CA LYS A 61 -3.71 12.87 -11.67
C LYS A 61 -2.95 12.45 -10.40
N PRO A 62 -3.09 11.21 -9.92
CA PRO A 62 -2.35 10.75 -8.75
C PRO A 62 -0.90 10.41 -9.12
N VAL A 63 0.04 10.85 -8.29
CA VAL A 63 1.42 10.34 -8.24
C VAL A 63 1.57 9.54 -6.95
N ILE A 64 2.05 8.31 -7.04
CA ILE A 64 2.14 7.42 -5.87
C ILE A 64 3.61 7.25 -5.51
N GLY A 65 3.91 7.37 -4.23
CA GLY A 65 5.24 7.13 -3.72
C GLY A 65 5.24 6.73 -2.25
N SER A 66 6.41 6.81 -1.64
CA SER A 66 6.62 6.66 -0.20
C SER A 66 7.87 7.43 0.18
N GLU A 67 7.86 8.06 1.35
CA GLU A 67 9.09 8.52 1.98
C GLU A 67 9.70 7.36 2.80
N MET A 68 10.76 6.75 2.26
CA MET A 68 11.39 5.57 2.81
C MET A 68 12.42 5.94 3.87
N TYR A 69 12.54 5.09 4.90
CA TYR A 69 13.63 5.19 5.87
C TYR A 69 14.85 4.40 5.40
N LEU A 70 16.01 5.03 5.41
CA LEU A 70 17.31 4.42 5.08
C LEU A 70 18.12 4.15 6.34
N ALA A 71 18.61 2.93 6.46
CA ALA A 71 19.56 2.53 7.49
C ALA A 71 20.99 2.97 7.12
N PRO A 72 21.74 3.64 8.01
CA PRO A 72 23.07 4.16 7.68
C PRO A 72 24.12 3.09 7.33
N GLU A 73 24.12 1.96 8.03
CA GLU A 73 25.15 0.91 7.91
C GLU A 73 24.58 -0.48 7.56
N GLY A 74 23.32 -0.54 7.12
CA GLY A 74 22.63 -1.78 6.73
C GLY A 74 21.34 -2.02 7.49
N MET A 75 20.30 -2.49 6.79
CA MET A 75 18.94 -2.54 7.34
C MET A 75 18.73 -3.61 8.43
N LEU A 76 19.61 -4.62 8.47
CA LEU A 76 19.56 -5.70 9.47
C LEU A 76 20.20 -5.33 10.81
N ASN A 77 20.95 -4.23 10.87
CA ASN A 77 21.62 -3.80 12.10
C ASN A 77 20.63 -3.17 13.09
N LYS A 78 20.78 -3.51 14.38
CA LYS A 78 19.91 -3.08 15.49
C LYS A 78 20.71 -2.68 16.74
N ARG A 79 21.79 -1.92 16.56
CA ARG A 79 22.62 -1.39 17.65
C ARG A 79 21.98 -0.12 18.22
N PRO A 80 21.69 -0.08 19.52
CA PRO A 80 21.10 1.10 20.17
C PRO A 80 21.93 2.36 19.92
N LYS A 81 21.26 3.51 19.74
CA LYS A 81 21.82 4.85 19.49
C LYS A 81 22.61 5.03 18.18
N ILE A 82 22.86 3.94 17.46
CA ILE A 82 23.53 3.94 16.16
C ILE A 82 22.49 3.71 15.07
N ASP A 83 21.81 2.56 15.12
CA ASP A 83 20.83 2.15 14.12
C ASP A 83 19.41 2.69 14.41
N ASP A 84 19.25 3.40 15.54
CA ASP A 84 18.08 4.23 15.84
C ASP A 84 18.00 5.42 14.86
N LYS A 85 19.17 5.87 14.37
CA LYS A 85 19.30 6.91 13.36
C LYS A 85 18.94 6.34 12.00
N ARG A 86 18.29 7.17 11.19
CA ARG A 86 17.80 6.85 9.86
C ARG A 86 17.78 8.10 9.02
N HIS A 87 17.85 7.92 7.72
CA HIS A 87 17.69 8.99 6.75
C HIS A 87 16.38 8.84 6.01
N HIS A 88 15.90 9.93 5.44
CA HIS A 88 14.72 9.92 4.58
C HIS A 88 15.14 9.86 3.11
N LEU A 89 14.27 9.27 2.29
CA LEU A 89 14.39 9.24 0.83
C LEU A 89 12.98 9.14 0.23
N VAL A 90 12.57 10.16 -0.52
CA VAL A 90 11.31 10.10 -1.26
C VAL A 90 11.50 9.26 -2.51
N VAL A 91 10.61 8.30 -2.72
CA VAL A 91 10.57 7.50 -3.95
C VAL A 91 9.18 7.54 -4.57
N LEU A 92 9.13 7.81 -5.87
CA LEU A 92 7.92 7.93 -6.67
C LEU A 92 7.86 6.82 -7.73
N ILE A 93 6.67 6.28 -7.96
CA ILE A 93 6.42 5.25 -8.96
C ILE A 93 6.30 5.89 -10.34
N LYS A 94 7.19 5.50 -11.26
CA LYS A 94 7.11 5.92 -12.67
C LYS A 94 6.14 5.07 -13.48
N ASN A 95 6.19 3.75 -13.29
CA ASN A 95 5.52 2.76 -14.12
C ASN A 95 5.24 1.46 -13.32
N LYS A 96 4.74 0.42 -14.00
CA LYS A 96 4.42 -0.88 -13.38
C LYS A 96 5.62 -1.54 -12.70
N GLU A 97 6.79 -1.51 -13.32
CA GLU A 97 8.03 -2.06 -12.73
C GLU A 97 8.39 -1.30 -11.44
N GLY A 98 8.26 0.03 -11.45
CA GLY A 98 8.43 0.86 -10.27
C GLY A 98 7.47 0.49 -9.14
N TYR A 99 6.20 0.26 -9.45
CA TYR A 99 5.22 -0.19 -8.45
C TYR A 99 5.62 -1.53 -7.83
N GLU A 100 5.95 -2.53 -8.66
CA GLU A 100 6.39 -3.84 -8.18
C GLU A 100 7.67 -3.76 -7.33
N ASN A 101 8.59 -2.86 -7.69
CA ASN A 101 9.80 -2.62 -6.94
C ASN A 101 9.55 -1.89 -5.62
N LEU A 102 8.69 -0.86 -5.59
CA LEU A 102 8.34 -0.18 -4.33
C LEU A 102 7.59 -1.12 -3.39
N VAL A 103 6.71 -1.99 -3.89
CA VAL A 103 6.06 -3.04 -3.09
C VAL A 103 7.11 -3.97 -2.47
N LYS A 104 8.14 -4.40 -3.22
CA LYS A 104 9.23 -5.22 -2.68
C LYS A 104 10.03 -4.48 -1.62
N LEU A 105 10.38 -3.21 -1.87
CA LEU A 105 11.13 -2.36 -0.93
C LEU A 105 10.37 -2.19 0.39
N THR A 106 9.10 -1.77 0.35
CA THR A 106 8.29 -1.59 1.57
C THR A 106 8.09 -2.93 2.28
N THR A 107 7.84 -4.02 1.56
CA THR A 107 7.65 -5.34 2.16
C THR A 107 8.92 -5.81 2.89
N LYS A 108 10.09 -5.69 2.27
CA LYS A 108 11.38 -6.03 2.91
C LYS A 108 11.71 -5.11 4.08
N ALA A 109 11.38 -3.82 3.98
CA ALA A 109 11.56 -2.87 5.07
C ALA A 109 10.76 -3.27 6.32
N TRP A 110 9.53 -3.75 6.15
CA TRP A 110 8.67 -4.20 7.24
C TRP A 110 9.04 -5.59 7.77
N LEU A 111 9.34 -6.55 6.89
CA LEU A 111 9.58 -7.94 7.30
C LEU A 111 11.00 -8.18 7.83
N GLU A 112 11.99 -7.46 7.31
CA GLU A 112 13.41 -7.72 7.60
C GLU A 112 14.11 -6.51 8.21
N GLY A 113 13.88 -5.31 7.64
CA GLY A 113 14.58 -4.08 8.03
C GLY A 113 13.99 -3.33 9.23
N PHE A 114 12.92 -3.84 9.83
CA PHE A 114 12.21 -3.16 10.90
C PHE A 114 13.03 -3.12 12.18
N TYR A 115 13.21 -1.91 12.71
CA TYR A 115 13.73 -1.68 14.06
C TYR A 115 12.76 -0.83 14.89
N TYR A 116 12.85 0.50 14.80
CA TYR A 116 11.78 1.42 15.27
C TYR A 116 10.86 1.87 14.13
N LYS A 117 11.38 1.82 12.91
CA LYS A 117 10.70 2.13 11.65
C LYS A 117 11.09 1.08 10.60
N PRO A 118 10.27 0.87 9.56
CA PRO A 118 10.61 -0.04 8.46
C PRO A 118 11.71 0.59 7.59
N ARG A 119 12.94 0.06 7.66
CA ARG A 119 14.11 0.65 6.97
C ARG A 119 14.56 -0.21 5.80
N ILE A 120 15.08 0.41 4.76
CA ILE A 120 15.85 -0.23 3.69
C ILE A 120 17.32 0.17 3.78
N ASP A 121 18.18 -0.47 2.99
CA ASP A 121 19.53 0.00 2.73
C ASP A 121 19.76 0.23 1.23
N LYS A 122 20.92 0.81 0.89
CA LYS A 122 21.27 1.13 -0.50
C LYS A 122 21.47 -0.11 -1.38
N GLU A 123 21.90 -1.22 -0.78
CA GLU A 123 22.06 -2.51 -1.47
C GLU A 123 20.71 -3.02 -1.98
N LEU A 124 19.69 -3.01 -1.12
CA LEU A 124 18.32 -3.35 -1.49
C LEU A 124 17.73 -2.32 -2.46
N LEU A 125 17.95 -1.03 -2.23
CA LEU A 125 17.48 0.05 -3.11
C LEU A 125 18.02 -0.14 -4.53
N LYS A 126 19.31 -0.42 -4.69
CA LYS A 126 19.96 -0.65 -5.99
C LYS A 126 19.39 -1.85 -6.74
N LYS A 127 18.93 -2.89 -6.03
CA LYS A 127 18.29 -4.07 -6.65
C LYS A 127 16.87 -3.77 -7.14
N HIS A 128 16.21 -2.77 -6.59
CA HIS A 128 14.80 -2.45 -6.83
C HIS A 128 14.58 -0.96 -7.15
N SER A 129 15.51 -0.30 -7.83
CA SER A 129 15.39 1.11 -8.23
C SER A 129 14.76 1.31 -9.61
N ALA A 130 14.72 0.25 -10.44
CA ALA A 130 14.17 0.34 -11.78
C ALA A 130 12.69 0.76 -11.75
N GLY A 131 12.31 1.68 -12.64
CA GLY A 131 10.96 2.23 -12.67
C GLY A 131 10.62 3.23 -11.54
N LEU A 132 11.59 3.60 -10.69
CA LEU A 132 11.40 4.60 -9.64
C LEU A 132 12.04 5.95 -10.00
N ILE A 133 11.57 7.01 -9.34
CA ILE A 133 12.23 8.32 -9.26
C ILE A 133 12.54 8.59 -7.78
N GLY A 134 13.76 9.02 -7.46
CA GLY A 134 14.18 9.36 -6.11
C GLY A 134 14.37 10.87 -5.91
N LEU A 135 13.98 11.39 -4.76
CA LEU A 135 14.27 12.76 -4.31
C LEU A 135 15.12 12.70 -3.03
N SER A 136 16.01 13.69 -2.82
CA SER A 136 16.94 13.67 -1.68
C SER A 136 16.31 13.85 -0.30
N ALA A 137 14.99 14.08 -0.23
CA ALA A 137 14.18 14.31 0.97
C ALA A 137 14.52 15.62 1.71
N CYS A 138 13.85 15.81 2.84
CA CYS A 138 13.97 16.95 3.75
C CYS A 138 15.32 16.95 4.49
N LEU A 139 15.48 17.80 5.51
CA LEU A 139 16.72 17.88 6.31
C LEU A 139 17.15 16.55 6.97
N SER A 140 16.25 15.58 7.09
CA SER A 140 16.55 14.21 7.56
C SER A 140 17.15 13.31 6.47
N GLY A 141 17.21 13.75 5.21
CA GLY A 141 17.83 13.04 4.09
C GLY A 141 19.35 12.86 4.26
N GLU A 142 19.91 11.81 3.67
CA GLU A 142 21.33 11.49 3.86
C GLU A 142 22.28 12.57 3.28
N ILE A 143 21.88 13.17 2.16
CA ILE A 143 22.63 14.26 1.52
C ILE A 143 22.52 15.56 2.34
N PRO A 144 21.31 16.06 2.69
CA PRO A 144 21.14 17.17 3.63
C PRO A 144 21.93 17.02 4.93
N VAL A 145 21.87 15.85 5.58
CA VAL A 145 22.62 15.59 6.80
C VAL A 145 24.15 15.68 6.59
N ALA A 146 24.67 15.21 5.46
CA ALA A 146 26.10 15.35 5.16
C ALA A 146 26.51 16.83 4.98
N ILE A 147 25.65 17.64 4.35
CA ILE A 147 25.86 19.08 4.17
C ILE A 147 25.84 19.81 5.51
N TYR A 148 24.80 19.56 6.32
CA TYR A 148 24.65 20.13 7.65
C TYR A 148 25.86 19.82 8.55
N ASN A 149 26.41 18.61 8.46
CA ASN A 149 27.63 18.23 9.19
C ASN A 149 28.94 18.81 8.60
N GLY A 150 28.86 19.65 7.56
CA GLY A 150 30.00 20.30 6.92
C GLY A 150 30.79 19.42 5.94
N ASP A 151 30.31 18.20 5.63
CA ASP A 151 30.99 17.26 4.73
C ASP A 151 30.43 17.35 3.30
N LEU A 152 30.75 18.44 2.62
CA LEU A 152 30.32 18.68 1.23
C LEU A 152 30.89 17.65 0.24
N ALA A 153 32.05 17.05 0.55
CA ALA A 153 32.64 16.01 -0.28
C ALA A 153 31.81 14.72 -0.22
N LYS A 154 31.41 14.31 0.99
CA LYS A 154 30.49 13.19 1.18
C LYS A 154 29.13 13.47 0.56
N ALA A 155 28.57 14.67 0.74
CA ALA A 155 27.29 15.05 0.13
C ALA A 155 27.31 14.90 -1.40
N ALA A 156 28.37 15.37 -2.06
CA ALA A 156 28.54 15.21 -3.51
C ALA A 156 28.71 13.74 -3.93
N LYS A 157 29.45 12.94 -3.14
CA LYS A 157 29.61 11.50 -3.40
C LYS A 157 28.27 10.77 -3.30
N LEU A 158 27.48 11.08 -2.27
CA LEU A 158 26.14 10.51 -2.06
C LEU A 158 25.19 10.88 -3.19
N ALA A 159 25.17 12.15 -3.60
CA ALA A 159 24.34 12.61 -4.72
C ALA A 159 24.66 11.87 -6.02
N PHE A 160 25.94 11.63 -6.30
CA PHE A 160 26.37 10.83 -7.44
C PHE A 160 25.93 9.35 -7.31
N GLU A 161 26.13 8.74 -6.14
CA GLU A 161 25.71 7.36 -5.86
C GLU A 161 24.20 7.16 -6.08
N TYR A 162 23.35 8.07 -5.58
CA TYR A 162 21.90 7.99 -5.83
C TYR A 162 21.54 8.19 -7.30
N GLN A 163 22.23 9.09 -8.02
CA GLN A 163 22.04 9.22 -9.47
C GLN A 163 22.41 7.93 -10.21
N GLU A 164 23.45 7.19 -9.78
CA GLU A 164 23.78 5.88 -10.35
C GLU A 164 22.73 4.83 -10.02
N ILE A 165 22.19 4.82 -8.80
CA ILE A 165 21.17 3.87 -8.35
C ILE A 165 19.87 4.03 -9.15
N PHE A 166 19.33 5.25 -9.28
CA PHE A 166 18.07 5.50 -10.00
C PHE A 166 18.27 5.67 -11.51
N GLY A 167 19.49 5.94 -11.94
CA GLY A 167 19.85 6.29 -13.30
C GLY A 167 19.70 7.78 -13.61
N PRO A 168 20.44 8.30 -14.61
CA PRO A 168 20.40 9.71 -15.00
C PRO A 168 18.99 10.21 -15.29
N GLY A 169 18.61 11.35 -14.69
CA GLY A 169 17.29 11.95 -14.86
C GLY A 169 16.16 11.31 -14.07
N ASN A 170 16.45 10.33 -13.20
CA ASN A 170 15.49 9.74 -12.25
C ASN A 170 15.86 10.00 -10.78
N PHE A 171 16.90 10.79 -10.51
CA PHE A 171 17.22 11.27 -9.16
C PHE A 171 17.27 12.80 -9.15
N TYR A 172 16.68 13.41 -8.14
CA TYR A 172 16.56 14.86 -8.01
C TYR A 172 17.08 15.30 -6.63
N LEU A 173 17.78 16.44 -6.60
CA LEU A 173 18.07 17.13 -5.34
C LEU A 173 16.87 18.01 -4.98
N GLU A 174 16.29 17.72 -3.84
CA GLU A 174 15.06 18.32 -3.33
C GLU A 174 15.35 19.59 -2.57
N LEU A 175 14.66 20.67 -2.93
CA LEU A 175 14.73 21.96 -2.27
C LEU A 175 13.39 22.25 -1.60
N GLU A 176 13.43 22.64 -0.33
CA GLU A 176 12.26 23.03 0.46
C GLU A 176 12.42 24.47 0.98
N HIS A 177 11.31 25.14 1.29
CA HIS A 177 11.29 26.51 1.77
C HIS A 177 10.75 26.59 3.20
N HIS A 178 11.65 26.35 4.16
CA HIS A 178 11.37 26.42 5.59
C HIS A 178 12.35 27.40 6.27
N PRO A 179 12.12 28.72 6.19
CA PRO A 179 13.03 29.75 6.73
C PRO A 179 13.15 29.75 8.26
N GLY A 180 12.19 29.18 8.99
CA GLY A 180 12.25 28.93 10.43
C GLY A 180 13.27 27.85 10.81
N LEU A 181 13.65 26.99 9.87
CA LEU A 181 14.71 26.00 10.03
C LEU A 181 16.07 26.60 9.61
N LYS A 182 16.94 26.86 10.59
CA LYS A 182 18.23 27.55 10.39
C LYS A 182 19.14 26.88 9.35
N ASP A 183 19.01 25.56 9.20
CA ASP A 183 19.86 24.77 8.31
C ASP A 183 19.29 24.60 6.88
N GLN A 184 18.04 25.03 6.64
CA GLN A 184 17.38 24.85 5.34
C GLN A 184 18.08 25.62 4.22
N GLU A 185 18.24 26.93 4.37
CA GLU A 185 18.82 27.78 3.32
C GLU A 185 20.30 27.44 3.03
N PRO A 186 21.18 27.26 4.06
CA PRO A 186 22.53 26.77 3.82
C PRO A 186 22.56 25.44 3.05
N THR A 187 21.64 24.53 3.37
CA THR A 187 21.53 23.23 2.71
C THR A 187 21.09 23.37 1.26
N ASN A 188 20.06 24.18 0.98
CA ASN A 188 19.62 24.50 -0.37
C ASN A 188 20.76 25.07 -1.23
N GLN A 189 21.53 26.04 -0.71
CA GLN A 189 22.65 26.65 -1.44
C GLN A 189 23.75 25.64 -1.78
N ALA A 190 24.04 24.70 -0.87
CA ALA A 190 24.99 23.63 -1.14
C ALA A 190 24.43 22.62 -2.17
N MET A 191 23.17 22.24 -2.06
CA MET A 191 22.50 21.34 -3.02
C MET A 191 22.49 21.94 -4.43
N ILE A 192 22.22 23.23 -4.59
CA ILE A 192 22.28 23.92 -5.89
C ILE A 192 23.68 23.84 -6.51
N LYS A 193 24.74 24.02 -5.71
CA LYS A 193 26.13 23.88 -6.17
C LYS A 193 26.45 22.44 -6.59
N ILE A 194 26.00 21.45 -5.82
CA ILE A 194 26.17 20.02 -6.14
C ILE A 194 25.41 19.65 -7.41
N ALA A 195 24.14 20.07 -7.52
CA ALA A 195 23.29 19.87 -8.70
C ALA A 195 23.98 20.37 -9.97
N LYS A 196 24.50 21.60 -9.96
CA LYS A 196 25.22 22.19 -11.09
C LYS A 196 26.49 21.41 -11.44
N LYS A 197 27.26 20.99 -10.43
CA LYS A 197 28.52 20.25 -10.64
C LYS A 197 28.29 18.86 -11.23
N LEU A 198 27.29 18.14 -10.73
CA LEU A 198 27.01 16.75 -11.09
C LEU A 198 25.94 16.60 -12.18
N LYS A 199 25.35 17.72 -12.63
CA LYS A 199 24.22 17.75 -13.57
C LYS A 199 23.04 16.90 -13.08
N ILE A 200 22.77 16.96 -11.78
CA ILE A 200 21.58 16.35 -11.16
C ILE A 200 20.48 17.42 -11.16
N PRO A 201 19.27 17.13 -11.64
CA PRO A 201 18.17 18.10 -11.64
C PRO A 201 17.71 18.43 -10.22
N LEU A 202 17.24 19.67 -10.03
CA LEU A 202 16.61 20.13 -8.80
C LEU A 202 15.09 19.87 -8.83
N VAL A 203 14.44 19.76 -7.68
CA VAL A 203 12.98 19.73 -7.57
C VAL A 203 12.55 20.53 -6.34
N ALA A 204 11.47 21.28 -6.45
CA ALA A 204 10.89 22.02 -5.32
C ALA A 204 9.75 21.21 -4.68
N THR A 205 9.76 21.12 -3.35
CA THR A 205 8.72 20.48 -2.52
C THR A 205 8.52 21.28 -1.23
N ASN A 206 7.62 20.83 -0.34
CA ASN A 206 7.31 21.52 0.91
C ASN A 206 6.99 20.58 2.08
N ASP A 207 7.38 19.31 1.97
CA ASP A 207 7.19 18.27 3.01
C ASP A 207 5.83 18.36 3.73
N VAL A 208 4.73 18.27 2.98
CA VAL A 208 3.41 18.70 3.46
C VAL A 208 2.84 17.71 4.47
N HIS A 209 2.48 18.19 5.67
CA HIS A 209 1.89 17.38 6.76
C HIS A 209 0.46 17.80 7.14
N TYR A 210 0.01 18.97 6.69
CA TYR A 210 -1.33 19.50 6.95
C TYR A 210 -1.79 20.43 5.80
N LEU A 211 -3.06 20.82 5.77
CA LEU A 211 -3.61 21.56 4.61
C LEU A 211 -3.36 23.05 4.70
N ARG A 212 -3.56 23.64 5.88
CA ARG A 212 -3.47 25.08 6.09
C ARG A 212 -2.56 25.42 7.27
N PRO A 213 -1.94 26.61 7.30
CA PRO A 213 -1.10 27.01 8.42
C PRO A 213 -1.81 26.93 9.78
N GLU A 214 -3.14 27.14 9.81
CA GLU A 214 -3.94 27.05 11.04
C GLU A 214 -4.03 25.62 11.61
N ASP A 215 -3.76 24.60 10.79
CA ASP A 215 -3.81 23.18 11.19
C ASP A 215 -2.52 22.74 11.92
N ALA A 216 -1.50 23.60 11.98
CA ALA A 216 -0.19 23.29 12.58
C ALA A 216 -0.29 22.89 14.06
N GLU A 217 -1.19 23.50 14.83
CA GLU A 217 -1.40 23.13 16.24
C GLU A 217 -1.99 21.72 16.38
N ALA A 218 -2.96 21.36 15.52
CA ALA A 218 -3.56 20.03 15.54
C ALA A 218 -2.53 18.95 15.15
N GLN A 219 -1.68 19.23 14.17
CA GLN A 219 -0.60 18.31 13.80
C GLN A 219 0.44 18.14 14.91
N ASP A 220 0.81 19.23 15.60
CA ASP A 220 1.74 19.18 16.71
C ASP A 220 1.20 18.35 17.89
N ILE A 221 -0.11 18.43 18.17
CA ILE A 221 -0.78 17.58 19.16
C ILE A 221 -0.77 16.10 18.72
N LEU A 222 -1.04 15.81 17.44
CA LEU A 222 -1.00 14.46 16.89
C LEU A 222 0.39 13.82 17.09
N MET A 223 1.45 14.58 16.86
CA MET A 223 2.81 14.12 17.07
C MET A 223 3.17 13.95 18.56
N ALA A 224 2.62 14.78 19.45
CA ALA A 224 2.76 14.58 20.90
C ALA A 224 2.13 13.24 21.33
N VAL A 225 0.99 12.85 20.75
CA VAL A 225 0.38 11.52 20.95
C VAL A 225 1.30 10.41 20.44
N ASN A 226 1.86 10.57 19.24
CA ASN A 226 2.78 9.59 18.63
C ASN A 226 4.02 9.32 19.50
N THR A 227 4.60 10.39 20.05
CA THR A 227 5.84 10.35 20.83
C THR A 227 5.61 10.13 22.32
N ASN A 228 4.34 10.05 22.76
CA ASN A 228 3.94 10.01 24.15
C ASN A 228 4.60 11.14 24.98
N ALA A 229 4.68 12.34 24.38
CA ALA A 229 5.30 13.50 24.97
C ALA A 229 4.24 14.47 25.54
N LYS A 230 4.60 15.19 26.61
CA LYS A 230 3.78 16.28 27.14
C LYS A 230 3.96 17.54 26.32
N LEU A 231 2.89 18.30 26.06
CA LEU A 231 2.94 19.50 25.22
C LEU A 231 3.86 20.58 25.81
N GLU A 232 3.98 20.63 27.14
CA GLU A 232 4.83 21.56 27.88
C GLU A 232 6.34 21.23 27.77
N ASN A 233 6.70 20.04 27.27
CA ASN A 233 8.11 19.70 27.06
C ASN A 233 8.65 20.39 25.80
N GLU A 234 9.45 21.43 25.97
CA GLU A 234 10.08 22.17 24.86
C GLU A 234 11.10 21.34 24.07
N GLU A 235 11.64 20.25 24.63
CA GLU A 235 12.61 19.37 23.96
C GLU A 235 11.94 18.25 23.14
N ARG A 236 10.60 18.17 23.13
CA ARG A 236 9.90 17.14 22.34
C ARG A 236 10.06 17.39 20.84
N LEU A 237 9.80 16.35 20.06
CA LEU A 237 9.68 16.51 18.61
C LEU A 237 8.47 17.42 18.30
N SER A 238 8.73 18.50 17.55
CA SER A 238 7.74 19.49 17.12
C SER A 238 8.06 19.98 15.71
N MET A 239 7.02 20.23 14.92
CA MET A 239 7.11 20.84 13.58
C MET A 239 6.71 22.32 13.61
N ARG A 240 6.44 22.88 14.79
CA ARG A 240 6.06 24.30 14.95
C ARG A 240 7.17 25.30 14.63
N ALA A 241 8.37 24.80 14.32
CA ALA A 241 9.47 25.64 13.87
C ALA A 241 9.19 26.30 12.51
N ASP A 242 8.27 25.73 11.70
CA ASP A 242 7.88 26.29 10.40
C ASP A 242 6.49 25.83 9.93
N ASP A 243 6.09 26.29 8.75
CA ASP A 243 4.87 25.93 8.05
C ASP A 243 5.08 24.78 7.05
N PHE A 244 4.42 23.65 7.33
CA PHE A 244 4.40 22.42 6.53
C PHE A 244 3.02 22.21 5.88
N SER A 245 2.30 23.31 5.62
CA SER A 245 1.00 23.25 4.95
C SER A 245 1.11 23.09 3.43
N LEU A 246 -0.01 22.75 2.79
CA LEU A 246 -0.09 22.64 1.33
C LEU A 246 -0.16 24.02 0.68
N GLN A 247 0.96 24.47 0.12
CA GLN A 247 1.10 25.81 -0.46
C GLN A 247 0.56 25.91 -1.89
N SER A 248 0.08 27.10 -2.26
CA SER A 248 -0.39 27.37 -3.63
C SER A 248 0.75 27.36 -4.65
N SER A 249 0.44 27.07 -5.93
CA SER A 249 1.44 27.10 -7.01
C SER A 249 2.11 28.47 -7.17
N LYS A 250 1.37 29.54 -6.89
CA LYS A 250 1.89 30.92 -6.92
C LYS A 250 2.94 31.11 -5.82
N GLN A 251 2.62 30.72 -4.59
CA GLN A 251 3.51 30.88 -3.44
C GLN A 251 4.81 30.07 -3.63
N MET A 252 4.69 28.82 -4.06
CA MET A 252 5.85 27.98 -4.35
C MET A 252 6.75 28.61 -5.43
N ALA A 253 6.18 29.15 -6.50
CA ALA A 253 6.99 29.80 -7.53
C ALA A 253 7.66 31.10 -7.07
N GLU A 254 7.05 31.84 -6.14
CA GLU A 254 7.66 33.02 -5.52
C GLU A 254 8.86 32.62 -4.65
N TRP A 255 8.73 31.58 -3.83
CA TRP A 255 9.82 31.08 -2.98
C TRP A 255 11.00 30.55 -3.78
N PHE A 256 10.74 29.86 -4.90
CA PHE A 256 11.76 29.29 -5.77
C PHE A 256 12.04 30.14 -7.02
N ALA A 257 11.84 31.46 -6.94
CA ALA A 257 12.06 32.37 -8.08
C ALA A 257 13.51 32.36 -8.60
N GLN A 258 14.48 32.00 -7.76
CA GLN A 258 15.90 31.86 -8.14
C GLN A 258 16.24 30.51 -8.79
N THR A 259 15.36 29.51 -8.63
CA THR A 259 15.49 28.15 -9.16
C THR A 259 14.19 27.71 -9.85
N PRO A 260 13.75 28.44 -10.91
CA PRO A 260 12.49 28.13 -11.58
C PRO A 260 12.47 26.73 -12.21
N ASP A 261 13.64 26.18 -12.54
CA ASP A 261 13.80 24.81 -13.02
C ASP A 261 13.35 23.76 -11.98
N ALA A 262 13.52 24.03 -10.68
CA ALA A 262 13.03 23.17 -9.61
C ALA A 262 11.49 23.06 -9.61
N ILE A 263 10.80 24.16 -9.91
CA ILE A 263 9.33 24.21 -10.07
C ILE A 263 8.91 23.50 -11.36
N GLU A 264 9.56 23.77 -12.48
CA GLU A 264 9.25 23.09 -13.75
C GLU A 264 9.45 21.56 -13.68
N ASN A 265 10.46 21.12 -12.94
CA ASN A 265 10.78 19.71 -12.82
C ASN A 265 9.69 18.92 -12.08
N THR A 266 8.82 19.57 -11.27
CA THR A 266 7.68 18.86 -10.67
C THR A 266 6.75 18.32 -11.76
N GLN A 267 6.48 19.11 -12.81
CA GLN A 267 5.64 18.69 -13.93
C GLN A 267 6.33 17.62 -14.77
N LYS A 268 7.64 17.75 -15.01
CA LYS A 268 8.41 16.73 -15.74
C LYS A 268 8.41 15.38 -15.01
N ILE A 269 8.39 15.39 -13.68
CA ILE A 269 8.24 14.17 -12.87
C ILE A 269 6.82 13.61 -13.03
N VAL A 270 5.79 14.44 -12.89
CA VAL A 270 4.39 14.04 -13.09
C VAL A 270 4.19 13.43 -14.49
N GLU A 271 4.77 13.99 -15.54
CA GLU A 271 4.72 13.47 -16.91
C GLU A 271 5.36 12.09 -17.06
N LYS A 272 6.40 11.78 -16.26
CA LYS A 272 7.04 10.46 -16.24
C LYS A 272 6.21 9.43 -15.48
N CYS A 273 5.48 9.84 -14.44
CA CYS A 273 4.65 8.98 -13.60
C CYS A 273 3.32 8.60 -14.30
N ASN A 274 3.29 7.41 -14.89
CA ASN A 274 2.15 6.90 -15.68
C ASN A 274 1.72 5.49 -15.25
N PHE A 275 1.92 5.14 -13.98
CA PHE A 275 1.41 3.89 -13.43
C PHE A 275 -0.12 3.91 -13.27
N GLU A 276 -0.76 2.80 -13.61
CA GLU A 276 -2.21 2.60 -13.42
C GLU A 276 -2.46 1.26 -12.73
N PHE A 277 -3.35 1.27 -11.72
CA PHE A 277 -3.80 0.03 -11.09
C PHE A 277 -4.82 -0.69 -11.98
N GLU A 278 -4.63 -2.00 -12.16
CA GLU A 278 -5.63 -2.90 -12.73
C GLU A 278 -6.62 -3.32 -11.64
N LEU A 279 -7.69 -2.53 -11.47
CA LEU A 279 -8.73 -2.77 -10.46
C LEU A 279 -9.86 -3.66 -11.00
N GLY A 280 -10.51 -4.41 -10.13
CA GLY A 280 -11.69 -5.22 -10.48
C GLY A 280 -11.39 -6.56 -11.14
N LYS A 281 -10.11 -6.88 -11.40
CA LYS A 281 -9.69 -8.20 -11.87
C LYS A 281 -9.53 -9.17 -10.71
N ILE A 282 -10.29 -10.25 -10.77
CA ILE A 282 -10.22 -11.32 -9.78
C ILE A 282 -8.95 -12.14 -10.01
N GLN A 283 -8.21 -12.42 -8.94
CA GLN A 283 -7.06 -13.32 -8.94
C GLN A 283 -7.35 -14.44 -7.94
N LEU A 284 -7.64 -15.64 -8.45
CA LEU A 284 -7.85 -16.83 -7.63
C LEU A 284 -6.56 -17.66 -7.55
N PRO A 285 -6.22 -18.22 -6.38
CA PRO A 285 -5.16 -19.21 -6.27
C PRO A 285 -5.41 -20.42 -7.15
N GLU A 286 -4.33 -21.05 -7.62
CA GLU A 286 -4.43 -22.34 -8.31
C GLU A 286 -4.72 -23.44 -7.28
N PHE A 287 -5.79 -24.21 -7.51
CA PHE A 287 -6.04 -25.43 -6.76
C PHE A 287 -5.43 -26.63 -7.48
N LYS A 288 -4.56 -27.38 -6.79
CA LYS A 288 -3.91 -28.57 -7.36
C LYS A 288 -4.91 -29.71 -7.53
N MET A 289 -5.30 -30.01 -8.77
CA MET A 289 -6.24 -31.08 -9.08
C MET A 289 -5.60 -32.47 -9.00
N PRO A 290 -6.35 -33.51 -8.56
CA PRO A 290 -5.90 -34.87 -8.69
C PRO A 290 -5.96 -35.35 -10.15
N GLY A 291 -4.81 -35.76 -10.68
CA GLY A 291 -4.70 -36.26 -12.07
C GLY A 291 -4.81 -35.15 -13.11
N LYS A 292 -5.50 -35.41 -14.23
CA LYS A 292 -5.66 -34.48 -15.36
C LYS A 292 -7.05 -33.84 -15.45
N LYS A 293 -7.78 -33.76 -14.33
CA LYS A 293 -9.15 -33.23 -14.29
C LYS A 293 -9.15 -31.70 -14.26
N SER A 294 -10.15 -31.09 -14.88
CA SER A 294 -10.47 -29.68 -14.69
C SER A 294 -11.13 -29.41 -13.32
N ALA A 295 -11.13 -28.16 -12.88
CA ALA A 295 -11.78 -27.75 -11.63
C ALA A 295 -13.29 -28.07 -11.66
N ASP A 296 -13.97 -27.83 -12.78
CA ASP A 296 -15.40 -28.12 -12.93
C ASP A 296 -15.70 -29.62 -12.82
N GLU A 297 -14.90 -30.46 -13.46
CA GLU A 297 -15.07 -31.92 -13.40
C GLU A 297 -14.84 -32.45 -11.99
N TYR A 298 -13.81 -31.96 -11.31
CA TYR A 298 -13.51 -32.40 -9.95
C TYR A 298 -14.55 -31.90 -8.93
N LEU A 299 -15.02 -30.66 -9.08
CA LEU A 299 -16.12 -30.11 -8.27
C LEU A 299 -17.39 -30.95 -8.44
N LYS A 300 -17.76 -31.28 -9.69
CA LYS A 300 -18.92 -32.12 -10.00
C LYS A 300 -18.81 -33.48 -9.31
N GLU A 301 -17.66 -34.14 -9.44
CA GLU A 301 -17.43 -35.43 -8.77
C GLU A 301 -17.61 -35.35 -7.25
N LEU A 302 -16.99 -34.37 -6.59
CA LEU A 302 -17.10 -34.19 -5.14
C LEU A 302 -18.54 -33.91 -4.69
N ALA A 303 -19.27 -33.11 -5.45
CA ALA A 303 -20.66 -32.79 -5.15
C ALA A 303 -21.56 -34.02 -5.26
N TYR A 304 -21.39 -34.84 -6.31
CA TYR A 304 -22.10 -36.11 -6.47
C TYR A 304 -21.79 -37.10 -5.34
N GLN A 305 -20.52 -37.21 -4.95
CA GLN A 305 -20.11 -38.00 -3.78
C GLN A 305 -20.67 -37.42 -2.46
N GLY A 306 -20.95 -36.12 -2.41
CA GLY A 306 -21.60 -35.46 -1.29
C GLY A 306 -23.04 -35.91 -1.09
N ILE A 307 -23.75 -36.27 -2.17
CA ILE A 307 -25.19 -36.63 -2.10
C ILE A 307 -25.37 -37.86 -1.21
N SER A 308 -24.59 -38.92 -1.45
CA SER A 308 -24.67 -40.15 -0.66
C SER A 308 -24.27 -39.97 0.80
N ARG A 309 -23.46 -38.94 1.11
CA ARG A 309 -23.03 -38.61 2.48
C ARG A 309 -24.08 -37.80 3.25
N ARG A 310 -24.81 -36.91 2.56
CA ARG A 310 -25.75 -35.96 3.18
C ARG A 310 -27.21 -36.42 3.12
N TYR A 311 -27.59 -37.17 2.09
CA TYR A 311 -28.97 -37.61 1.87
C TYR A 311 -29.10 -39.13 1.89
N LYS A 312 -30.12 -39.63 2.59
CA LYS A 312 -30.47 -41.06 2.59
C LYS A 312 -31.12 -41.51 1.28
N THR A 313 -31.84 -40.61 0.62
CA THR A 313 -32.56 -40.88 -0.63
C THR A 313 -32.36 -39.72 -1.58
N THR A 314 -31.86 -40.00 -2.77
CA THR A 314 -31.66 -38.99 -3.82
C THR A 314 -32.98 -38.75 -4.54
N THR A 315 -33.53 -37.55 -4.40
CA THR A 315 -34.75 -37.13 -5.10
C THR A 315 -34.40 -36.40 -6.40
N LYS A 316 -35.36 -36.31 -7.32
CA LYS A 316 -35.21 -35.54 -8.56
C LYS A 316 -34.93 -34.06 -8.27
N GLN A 317 -35.57 -33.49 -7.25
CA GLN A 317 -35.36 -32.09 -6.84
C GLN A 317 -33.89 -31.80 -6.45
N ILE A 318 -33.24 -32.73 -5.75
CA ILE A 318 -31.82 -32.60 -5.36
C ILE A 318 -30.91 -32.61 -6.59
N LEU A 319 -31.15 -33.56 -7.52
CA LEU A 319 -30.36 -33.68 -8.75
C LEU A 319 -30.54 -32.46 -9.66
N ASP A 320 -31.77 -32.02 -9.87
CA ASP A 320 -32.09 -30.87 -10.72
C ASP A 320 -31.45 -29.58 -10.14
N ARG A 321 -31.51 -29.38 -8.81
CA ARG A 321 -30.84 -28.24 -8.15
C ARG A 321 -29.32 -28.32 -8.26
N LEU A 322 -28.74 -29.50 -8.05
CA LEU A 322 -27.28 -29.68 -8.15
C LEU A 322 -26.77 -29.36 -9.56
N GLU A 323 -27.40 -29.90 -10.60
CA GLU A 323 -26.99 -29.64 -11.99
C GLU A 323 -27.16 -28.17 -12.36
N PHE A 324 -28.22 -27.50 -11.90
CA PHE A 324 -28.39 -26.07 -12.07
C PHE A 324 -27.23 -25.27 -11.44
N GLU A 325 -26.93 -25.51 -10.16
CA GLU A 325 -25.85 -24.78 -9.46
C GLU A 325 -24.48 -25.04 -10.08
N LEU A 326 -24.16 -26.30 -10.43
CA LEU A 326 -22.89 -26.64 -11.09
C LEU A 326 -22.73 -25.94 -12.44
N ASN A 327 -23.81 -25.83 -13.22
CA ASN A 327 -23.78 -25.11 -14.48
C ASN A 327 -23.51 -23.60 -14.28
N VAL A 328 -24.16 -22.97 -13.29
CA VAL A 328 -23.91 -21.57 -12.97
C VAL A 328 -22.47 -21.36 -12.50
N ILE A 329 -21.96 -22.19 -11.60
CA ILE A 329 -20.57 -22.10 -11.10
C ILE A 329 -19.55 -22.23 -12.23
N LYS A 330 -19.81 -23.12 -13.19
CA LYS A 330 -18.98 -23.29 -14.39
C LYS A 330 -19.02 -22.04 -15.28
N GLN A 331 -20.20 -21.46 -15.50
CA GLN A 331 -20.33 -20.23 -16.31
C GLN A 331 -19.63 -19.03 -15.67
N THR A 332 -19.64 -18.93 -14.34
CA THR A 332 -18.96 -17.84 -13.61
C THR A 332 -17.47 -18.09 -13.40
N GLY A 333 -16.97 -19.30 -13.66
CA GLY A 333 -15.55 -19.66 -13.47
C GLY A 333 -15.11 -19.79 -12.01
N PHE A 334 -16.03 -20.06 -11.08
CA PHE A 334 -15.75 -20.08 -9.64
C PHE A 334 -15.51 -21.48 -9.06
N ALA A 335 -15.39 -22.52 -9.90
CA ALA A 335 -15.17 -23.88 -9.41
C ALA A 335 -13.93 -23.99 -8.49
N SER A 336 -12.81 -23.37 -8.87
CA SER A 336 -11.60 -23.34 -8.04
C SER A 336 -11.82 -22.69 -6.68
N TYR A 337 -12.68 -21.67 -6.59
CA TYR A 337 -13.00 -21.02 -5.32
C TYR A 337 -13.73 -21.97 -4.36
N PHE A 338 -14.73 -22.72 -4.84
CA PHE A 338 -15.39 -23.76 -4.03
C PHE A 338 -14.42 -24.86 -3.59
N LEU A 339 -13.51 -25.27 -4.46
CA LEU A 339 -12.52 -26.30 -4.15
C LEU A 339 -11.50 -25.82 -3.10
N ILE A 340 -11.06 -24.57 -3.18
CA ILE A 340 -10.21 -23.95 -2.14
C ILE A 340 -10.95 -23.96 -0.81
N VAL A 341 -12.21 -23.49 -0.80
CA VAL A 341 -12.99 -23.35 0.44
C VAL A 341 -13.32 -24.69 1.08
N GLN A 342 -13.81 -25.66 0.31
CA GLN A 342 -14.14 -26.98 0.85
C GLN A 342 -12.93 -27.67 1.46
N ASP A 343 -11.74 -27.43 0.90
CA ASP A 343 -10.52 -28.10 1.29
C ASP A 343 -10.06 -27.70 2.69
N PHE A 344 -9.93 -26.40 2.98
CA PHE A 344 -9.54 -25.98 4.33
C PHE A 344 -10.66 -26.18 5.36
N VAL A 345 -11.94 -26.13 4.95
CA VAL A 345 -13.06 -26.49 5.85
C VAL A 345 -13.02 -27.97 6.22
N ASN A 346 -12.83 -28.86 5.25
CA ASN A 346 -12.76 -30.29 5.50
C ASN A 346 -11.50 -30.67 6.26
N TRP A 347 -10.37 -30.03 5.98
CA TRP A 347 -9.17 -30.18 6.79
C TRP A 347 -9.42 -29.77 8.25
N ALA A 348 -10.09 -28.64 8.50
CA ALA A 348 -10.43 -28.19 9.85
C ALA A 348 -11.31 -29.22 10.58
N LYS A 349 -12.39 -29.67 9.93
CA LYS A 349 -13.30 -30.70 10.48
C LYS A 349 -12.57 -32.03 10.78
N GLN A 350 -11.68 -32.47 9.89
CA GLN A 350 -10.86 -33.69 10.10
C GLN A 350 -9.86 -33.57 11.26
N ASN A 351 -9.41 -32.36 11.56
CA ASN A 351 -8.52 -32.07 12.69
C ASN A 351 -9.28 -31.66 13.96
N ASN A 352 -10.57 -31.99 14.05
CA ASN A 352 -11.46 -31.70 15.17
C ASN A 352 -11.55 -30.19 15.51
N ILE A 353 -11.39 -29.32 14.52
CA ILE A 353 -11.67 -27.88 14.66
C ILE A 353 -13.15 -27.68 14.36
N VAL A 354 -13.87 -27.08 15.31
CA VAL A 354 -15.28 -26.76 15.12
C VAL A 354 -15.39 -25.68 14.06
N VAL A 355 -16.21 -25.97 13.04
CA VAL A 355 -16.59 -25.03 11.99
C VAL A 355 -18.08 -24.76 12.15
N GLY A 356 -18.47 -23.49 12.08
CA GLY A 356 -19.87 -23.10 12.14
C GLY A 356 -20.68 -23.69 10.97
N PRO A 357 -22.02 -23.68 11.07
CA PRO A 357 -22.89 -24.28 10.05
C PRO A 357 -22.89 -23.54 8.70
N GLY A 358 -22.14 -22.43 8.59
CA GLY A 358 -22.13 -21.49 7.47
C GLY A 358 -22.96 -20.26 7.79
N ARG A 359 -22.46 -19.08 7.38
CA ARG A 359 -23.17 -17.80 7.50
C ARG A 359 -23.31 -17.11 6.13
N GLY A 360 -24.15 -16.08 6.08
CA GLY A 360 -24.39 -15.32 4.86
C GLY A 360 -25.11 -16.13 3.77
N SER A 361 -24.92 -15.72 2.52
CA SER A 361 -25.62 -16.30 1.37
C SER A 361 -25.14 -17.70 0.99
N ALA A 362 -23.94 -18.12 1.39
CA ALA A 362 -23.36 -19.42 1.05
C ALA A 362 -24.22 -20.61 1.49
N ALA A 363 -25.05 -20.45 2.53
CA ALA A 363 -26.00 -21.46 3.01
C ALA A 363 -27.11 -21.79 2.00
N GLY A 364 -27.37 -20.92 1.01
CA GLY A 364 -28.36 -21.16 -0.05
C GLY A 364 -27.90 -22.10 -1.17
N SER A 365 -26.65 -22.56 -1.15
CA SER A 365 -26.08 -23.44 -2.18
C SER A 365 -26.09 -24.91 -1.75
N ILE A 366 -26.73 -25.76 -2.57
CA ILE A 366 -26.66 -27.21 -2.38
C ILE A 366 -25.25 -27.72 -2.63
N VAL A 367 -24.49 -27.09 -3.53
CA VAL A 367 -23.08 -27.40 -3.77
C VAL A 367 -22.27 -27.17 -2.48
N SER A 368 -22.40 -26.01 -1.83
CA SER A 368 -21.74 -25.76 -0.53
C SER A 368 -22.10 -26.80 0.54
N TYR A 369 -23.36 -27.20 0.63
CA TYR A 369 -23.82 -28.21 1.59
C TYR A 369 -23.22 -29.60 1.32
N LEU A 370 -23.20 -30.03 0.06
CA LEU A 370 -22.69 -31.32 -0.40
C LEU A 370 -21.17 -31.44 -0.28
N LEU A 371 -20.45 -30.32 -0.47
CA LEU A 371 -18.99 -30.24 -0.26
C LEU A 371 -18.59 -30.05 1.21
N ASN A 372 -19.57 -30.03 2.13
CA ASN A 372 -19.35 -29.88 3.57
C ASN A 372 -18.78 -28.50 3.98
N ILE A 373 -18.96 -27.50 3.11
CA ILE A 373 -18.67 -26.08 3.39
C ILE A 373 -19.70 -25.54 4.39
N THR A 374 -20.97 -25.84 4.17
CA THR A 374 -22.10 -25.48 5.06
C THR A 374 -22.77 -26.75 5.60
N ASP A 375 -23.48 -26.62 6.72
CA ASP A 375 -24.22 -27.71 7.36
C ASP A 375 -25.74 -27.49 7.38
N ILE A 376 -26.22 -26.45 6.68
CA ILE A 376 -27.64 -26.15 6.49
C ILE A 376 -28.10 -26.71 5.13
N ASP A 377 -29.13 -27.55 5.14
CA ASP A 377 -29.74 -28.10 3.93
C ASP A 377 -30.63 -27.04 3.24
N PRO A 378 -30.24 -26.52 2.06
CA PRO A 378 -30.97 -25.45 1.38
C PRO A 378 -32.29 -25.93 0.76
N ILE A 379 -32.43 -27.23 0.46
CA ILE A 379 -33.68 -27.78 -0.09
C ILE A 379 -34.73 -27.85 1.01
N LYS A 380 -34.34 -28.35 2.20
CA LYS A 380 -35.24 -28.47 3.36
C LYS A 380 -35.78 -27.13 3.84
N TYR A 381 -34.95 -26.09 3.82
CA TYR A 381 -35.31 -24.75 4.31
C TYR A 381 -35.64 -23.77 3.18
N GLU A 382 -35.82 -24.25 1.95
CA GLU A 382 -36.20 -23.44 0.77
C GLU A 382 -35.29 -22.22 0.53
N LEU A 383 -33.99 -22.39 0.78
CA LEU A 383 -33.01 -21.33 0.61
C LEU A 383 -32.66 -21.14 -0.88
N LEU A 384 -32.57 -19.89 -1.29
CA LEU A 384 -32.37 -19.50 -2.71
C LEU A 384 -30.87 -19.42 -3.05
N PHE A 385 -30.46 -20.11 -4.11
CA PHE A 385 -29.07 -20.10 -4.59
C PHE A 385 -28.74 -18.77 -5.28
N GLU A 386 -29.70 -18.17 -5.95
CA GLU A 386 -29.56 -16.95 -6.72
C GLU A 386 -29.23 -15.73 -5.85
N ARG A 387 -29.52 -15.81 -4.54
CA ARG A 387 -29.07 -14.81 -3.55
C ARG A 387 -27.57 -14.91 -3.26
N PHE A 388 -26.97 -16.07 -3.51
CA PHE A 388 -25.54 -16.31 -3.36
C PHE A 388 -24.78 -16.08 -4.66
N LEU A 389 -25.24 -16.69 -5.74
CA LEU A 389 -24.60 -16.57 -7.05
C LEU A 389 -25.68 -16.37 -8.12
N ASN A 390 -25.72 -15.16 -8.67
CA ASN A 390 -26.69 -14.80 -9.70
C ASN A 390 -26.03 -14.92 -11.10
N PRO A 391 -26.54 -15.76 -12.01
CA PRO A 391 -25.99 -15.90 -13.36
C PRO A 391 -26.11 -14.60 -14.20
N GLU A 392 -27.09 -13.74 -13.92
CA GLU A 392 -27.28 -12.47 -14.63
C GLU A 392 -26.31 -11.37 -14.16
N ARG A 393 -25.70 -11.56 -12.98
CA ARG A 393 -24.74 -10.61 -12.40
C ARG A 393 -23.55 -11.37 -11.84
N ILE A 394 -22.55 -11.58 -12.70
CA ILE A 394 -21.29 -12.22 -12.34
C ILE A 394 -20.52 -11.30 -11.39
N SER A 395 -20.62 -11.57 -10.09
CA SER A 395 -19.80 -10.98 -9.03
C SER A 395 -19.14 -12.09 -8.23
N MET A 396 -17.94 -11.84 -7.69
CA MET A 396 -17.27 -12.79 -6.84
C MET A 396 -18.15 -13.10 -5.61
N PRO A 397 -18.54 -14.37 -5.38
CA PRO A 397 -19.31 -14.74 -4.21
C PRO A 397 -18.44 -14.67 -2.96
N ASP A 398 -19.04 -14.30 -1.84
CA ASP A 398 -18.38 -14.32 -0.55
C ASP A 398 -18.83 -15.53 0.26
N ILE A 399 -17.89 -16.43 0.58
CA ILE A 399 -18.12 -17.57 1.47
C ILE A 399 -17.50 -17.27 2.82
N ASP A 400 -18.35 -16.71 3.66
CA ASP A 400 -18.06 -16.43 5.05
C ASP A 400 -18.10 -17.69 5.92
N LEU A 401 -17.05 -17.88 6.73
CA LEU A 401 -16.90 -19.04 7.59
C LEU A 401 -16.58 -18.65 9.03
N ASP A 402 -17.11 -19.45 9.95
CA ASP A 402 -16.84 -19.37 11.39
C ASP A 402 -15.99 -20.56 11.81
N PHE A 403 -14.91 -20.29 12.54
CA PHE A 403 -14.06 -21.31 13.16
C PHE A 403 -13.99 -21.07 14.66
N ALA A 404 -13.71 -22.11 15.43
CA ALA A 404 -13.36 -21.95 16.85
C ALA A 404 -12.23 -20.91 17.00
N ASP A 405 -12.46 -19.91 17.84
CA ASP A 405 -11.56 -18.77 18.08
C ASP A 405 -10.13 -19.20 18.44
N THR A 406 -10.02 -20.17 19.35
CA THR A 406 -8.77 -20.72 19.90
C THR A 406 -7.96 -21.55 18.91
N ARG A 407 -8.56 -21.95 17.77
CA ARG A 407 -7.90 -22.82 16.76
C ARG A 407 -7.92 -22.24 15.35
N ARG A 408 -8.36 -20.98 15.17
CA ARG A 408 -8.38 -20.29 13.87
C ARG A 408 -6.99 -20.23 13.23
N ASP A 409 -5.95 -20.01 14.03
CA ASP A 409 -4.57 -19.88 13.54
C ASP A 409 -4.02 -21.17 12.92
N GLU A 410 -4.54 -22.34 13.32
CA GLU A 410 -4.19 -23.62 12.70
C GLU A 410 -4.70 -23.71 11.27
N VAL A 411 -5.92 -23.21 11.02
CA VAL A 411 -6.53 -23.15 9.68
C VAL A 411 -5.76 -22.17 8.79
N ILE A 412 -5.42 -20.99 9.31
CA ILE A 412 -4.58 -20.01 8.60
C ILE A 412 -3.22 -20.63 8.26
N SER A 413 -2.59 -21.33 9.21
CA SER A 413 -1.31 -22.02 9.00
C SER A 413 -1.40 -23.12 7.95
N TYR A 414 -2.51 -23.86 7.88
CA TYR A 414 -2.78 -24.83 6.82
C TYR A 414 -2.84 -24.16 5.45
N VAL A 415 -3.63 -23.09 5.31
CA VAL A 415 -3.78 -22.33 4.07
C VAL A 415 -2.41 -21.78 3.62
N ARG A 416 -1.62 -21.21 4.53
CA ARG A 416 -0.25 -20.75 4.26
C ARG A 416 0.66 -21.87 3.72
N LYS A 417 0.71 -23.03 4.40
CA LYS A 417 1.52 -24.18 3.96
C LYS A 417 1.08 -24.71 2.60
N LYS A 418 -0.21 -24.65 2.29
CA LYS A 418 -0.78 -25.20 1.06
C LYS A 418 -0.58 -24.30 -0.15
N TYR A 419 -0.83 -23.00 0.01
CA TYR A 419 -0.83 -22.02 -1.08
C TYR A 419 0.45 -21.17 -1.15
N GLY A 420 1.32 -21.26 -0.14
CA GLY A 420 2.61 -20.56 -0.07
C GLY A 420 2.59 -19.42 0.94
N ASP A 421 3.68 -19.31 1.73
CA ASP A 421 3.85 -18.24 2.71
C ASP A 421 3.95 -16.83 2.09
N ASP A 422 4.30 -16.76 0.81
CA ASP A 422 4.40 -15.55 -0.01
C ASP A 422 3.10 -15.19 -0.75
N HIS A 423 2.06 -16.03 -0.65
CA HIS A 423 0.75 -15.83 -1.31
C HIS A 423 -0.41 -15.66 -0.32
N VAL A 424 -0.15 -15.79 0.98
CA VAL A 424 -1.18 -15.76 2.04
C VAL A 424 -0.81 -14.72 3.10
N ALA A 425 -1.65 -13.70 3.24
CA ALA A 425 -1.52 -12.67 4.25
C ALA A 425 -2.88 -12.35 4.89
N GLN A 426 -2.86 -11.75 6.08
CA GLN A 426 -4.07 -11.20 6.68
C GLN A 426 -4.31 -9.78 6.16
N ILE A 427 -5.58 -9.38 6.06
CA ILE A 427 -5.96 -8.03 5.65
C ILE A 427 -5.80 -7.09 6.86
N ILE A 428 -5.12 -5.97 6.67
CA ILE A 428 -4.94 -4.94 7.69
C ILE A 428 -6.27 -4.26 8.04
N THR A 429 -6.42 -3.82 9.28
CA THR A 429 -7.51 -2.94 9.73
C THR A 429 -6.89 -1.70 10.37
N PHE A 430 -7.35 -0.52 9.96
CA PHE A 430 -6.89 0.75 10.54
C PHE A 430 -7.87 1.18 11.64
N GLY A 431 -7.35 1.47 12.83
CA GLY A 431 -8.13 2.10 13.89
C GLY A 431 -8.32 3.58 13.59
N THR A 432 -9.57 4.04 13.62
CA THR A 432 -9.96 5.43 13.36
C THR A 432 -10.31 6.17 14.63
#